data_AF-A0A0D2KHL7-F1
#
_entry.id   AF-A0A0D2KHL7-F1
#
_cell.length_a   1.000
_cell.length_b   1.000
_cell.length_c   1.000
_cell.angle_alpha   90.00
_cell.angle_beta   90.00
_cell.angle_gamma   90.00
#
_symmetry.space_group_name_H-M   'P 1'
#
loop_
_entity.id
_entity.type
_entity.pdbx_description
1 polymer ?
#
loop_
_entity_poly.entity_id
_entity_poly.type
_entity_poly.pdbx_seq_one_letter_code
_entity_poly.pdbx_strand_id
1 'polypeptide(L)'
;MHRVHDWAVEHQRGIGRGGATLAFTVPFLRTFYCITDPAVLEWVLKTRMTNFVKGEVVRTNMGPLLGSGIFAVDGEEWRWQRKLAARIFSVSRCAEA
;
A
#
# COMPACT_ATOMS: atom_id res chain seq x y z
N MET A 1 18.68 -0.10 6.73
CA MET A 1 17.32 -0.69 6.59
C MET A 1 17.17 -1.61 5.37
N HIS A 2 18.24 -2.24 4.86
CA HIS A 2 18.16 -3.00 3.59
C HIS A 2 17.55 -4.42 3.71
N ARG A 3 17.29 -4.87 4.95
CA ARG A 3 16.76 -6.22 5.26
C ARG A 3 15.43 -6.18 6.03
N VAL A 4 14.67 -5.09 5.92
CA VAL A 4 13.40 -4.96 6.65
C VAL A 4 12.39 -6.06 6.26
N HIS A 5 12.37 -6.43 4.98
CA HIS A 5 11.52 -7.51 4.47
C HIS A 5 11.97 -8.89 4.98
N ASP A 6 13.28 -9.18 4.90
CA ASP A 6 13.83 -10.43 5.45
C ASP A 6 13.56 -10.55 6.95
N TRP A 7 13.81 -9.47 7.69
CA TRP A 7 13.57 -9.40 9.13
C TRP A 7 12.10 -9.67 9.45
N ALA A 8 11.15 -9.06 8.72
CA ALA A 8 9.73 -9.28 8.93
C ALA A 8 9.33 -10.76 8.70
N VAL A 9 9.89 -11.40 7.67
CA VAL A 9 9.65 -12.82 7.36
C VAL A 9 10.28 -13.73 8.42
N GLU A 10 11.50 -13.45 8.86
CA GLU A 10 12.19 -14.19 9.93
C GLU A 10 11.41 -14.09 11.26
N HIS A 11 10.94 -12.90 11.62
CA HIS A 11 10.11 -12.68 12.81
C HIS A 11 8.80 -13.47 12.73
N GLN A 12 8.12 -13.42 11.59
CA GLN A 12 6.88 -14.17 11.38
C GLN A 12 7.08 -15.68 11.56
N ARG A 13 8.20 -16.22 11.05
CA ARG A 13 8.55 -17.64 11.22
C ARG A 13 8.79 -17.99 12.70
N GLY A 14 9.38 -17.08 13.47
CA GLY A 14 9.64 -17.28 14.90
C GLY A 14 8.39 -17.26 15.80
N ILE A 15 7.34 -16.53 15.41
CA ILE A 15 6.11 -16.34 16.20
C ILE A 15 5.07 -17.44 15.92
N GLY A 16 5.29 -18.28 14.90
CA GLY A 16 4.39 -19.38 14.52
C GLY A 16 3.21 -18.94 13.65
N ARG A 17 2.36 -19.89 13.25
CA ARG A 17 1.27 -19.72 12.27
C ARG A 17 0.19 -18.67 12.65
N GLY A 18 0.25 -18.08 13.84
CA GLY A 18 -0.69 -17.06 14.33
C GLY A 18 -0.14 -15.62 14.41
N GLY A 19 1.14 -15.38 14.07
CA GLY A 19 1.76 -14.04 14.08
C GLY A 19 1.39 -13.21 12.84
N ALA A 20 0.12 -12.86 12.69
CA ALA A 20 -0.45 -12.33 11.44
C ALA A 20 -0.16 -10.85 11.14
N THR A 21 0.12 -10.04 12.16
CA THR A 21 0.34 -8.59 12.00
C THR A 21 1.22 -8.07 13.14
N LEU A 22 2.35 -7.44 12.79
CA LEU A 22 3.29 -6.86 13.74
C LEU A 22 3.11 -5.35 13.77
N ALA A 23 3.03 -4.77 14.97
CA ALA A 23 3.10 -3.33 15.17
C ALA A 23 4.47 -3.00 15.75
N PHE A 24 5.21 -2.09 15.11
CA PHE A 24 6.46 -1.58 15.67
C PHE A 24 6.42 -0.05 15.74
N THR A 25 6.73 0.48 16.91
CA THR A 25 6.79 1.91 17.16
C THR A 25 8.22 2.38 16.97
N VAL A 26 8.41 3.27 16.01
CA VAL A 26 9.70 3.92 15.78
C VAL A 26 9.69 5.24 16.55
N PRO A 27 10.66 5.51 17.44
CA PRO A 27 10.75 6.79 18.12
C PRO A 27 10.72 7.95 17.11
N PHE A 28 9.93 8.99 17.41
CA PHE A 28 9.69 10.17 16.55
C PHE A 28 8.89 9.95 15.26
N LEU A 29 8.43 8.71 14.99
CA LEU A 29 7.52 8.40 13.88
C LEU A 29 6.23 7.75 14.39
N ARG A 30 5.26 7.60 13.49
CA ARG A 30 4.01 6.87 13.77
C ARG A 30 4.28 5.37 13.85
N THR A 31 3.42 4.64 14.57
CA THR A 31 3.45 3.17 14.61
C THR A 31 3.25 2.62 13.21
N PHE A 32 4.14 1.72 12.80
CA PHE A 32 4.04 0.99 11.55
C PHE A 32 3.46 -0.39 11.80
N TYR A 33 2.51 -0.78 10.96
CA TYR A 33 1.92 -2.11 10.96
C TYR A 33 2.47 -2.90 9.77
N CYS A 34 3.16 -4.00 10.05
CA CYS A 34 3.57 -4.98 9.06
C CYS A 34 2.53 -6.11 9.04
N ILE A 35 1.68 -6.10 8.02
CA ILE A 35 0.64 -7.10 7.81
C ILE A 35 1.23 -8.20 6.91
N THR A 36 1.21 -9.44 7.38
CA THR A 36 1.74 -10.60 6.64
C THR A 36 0.68 -11.66 6.36
N ASP A 37 -0.46 -11.61 7.06
CA ASP A 37 -1.61 -12.46 6.80
C ASP A 37 -2.38 -12.00 5.55
N PRO A 38 -2.52 -12.87 4.52
CA PRO A 38 -3.28 -12.56 3.32
C PRO A 38 -4.74 -12.18 3.57
N ALA A 39 -5.40 -12.77 4.57
CA ALA A 39 -6.79 -12.46 4.89
C ALA A 39 -6.94 -11.05 5.45
N VAL A 40 -6.01 -10.62 6.31
CA VAL A 40 -5.95 -9.25 6.82
C VAL A 40 -5.57 -8.28 5.70
N LEU A 41 -4.64 -8.67 4.82
CA LEU A 41 -4.23 -7.87 3.68
C LEU A 41 -5.40 -7.61 2.72
N GLU A 42 -6.17 -8.66 2.37
CA GLU A 42 -7.37 -8.52 1.55
C GLU A 42 -8.40 -7.61 2.23
N TRP A 43 -8.60 -7.80 3.54
CA TRP A 43 -9.53 -6.99 4.29
C TRP A 43 -9.16 -5.49 4.28
N VAL A 44 -7.87 -5.16 4.45
CA VAL A 44 -7.38 -3.78 4.42
C VAL A 44 -7.40 -3.19 3.01
N LEU A 45 -6.87 -3.91 2.01
CA LEU A 45 -6.65 -3.37 0.67
C LEU A 45 -7.85 -3.47 -0.27
N LYS A 46 -8.82 -4.35 0.02
CA LYS A 46 -9.98 -4.61 -0.85
C LYS A 46 -11.30 -4.31 -0.14
N THR A 47 -11.54 -4.92 1.01
CA THR A 47 -12.85 -4.82 1.70
C THR A 47 -13.06 -3.47 2.36
N ARG A 48 -12.06 -2.94 3.06
CA ARG A 48 -12.13 -1.69 3.83
C ARG A 48 -11.15 -0.63 3.36
N MET A 49 -10.83 -0.62 2.08
CA MET A 49 -9.85 0.31 1.48
C MET A 49 -10.15 1.79 1.80
N THR A 50 -11.43 2.18 1.88
CA THR A 50 -11.84 3.56 2.19
C THR A 50 -11.43 4.02 3.59
N ASN A 51 -11.22 3.10 4.52
CA ASN A 51 -10.82 3.40 5.90
C ASN A 51 -9.30 3.59 6.03
N PHE A 52 -8.54 3.16 5.02
CA PHE A 52 -7.07 3.19 5.03
C PHE A 52 -6.58 4.14 3.92
N VAL A 53 -6.50 5.43 4.26
CA VAL A 53 -5.94 6.45 3.37
C VAL A 53 -4.41 6.39 3.38
N LYS A 54 -3.78 6.67 2.23
CA LYS A 54 -2.31 6.77 2.13
C LYS A 54 -1.79 7.93 2.99
N GLY A 55 -2.60 8.99 3.08
CA GLY A 55 -2.38 10.09 4.00
C GLY A 55 -1.28 11.05 3.56
N GLU A 56 -1.00 12.02 4.43
CA GLU A 56 -0.13 13.16 4.12
C GLU A 56 1.30 12.75 3.80
N VAL A 57 1.87 11.78 4.53
CA VAL A 57 3.27 11.36 4.37
C VAL A 57 3.53 10.87 2.95
N VAL A 58 2.63 10.04 2.41
CA VAL A 58 2.75 9.52 1.04
C VAL A 58 2.59 10.65 0.03
N ARG A 59 1.63 11.56 0.24
CA ARG A 59 1.41 12.72 -0.64
C ARG A 59 2.60 13.67 -0.66
N THR A 60 3.22 13.94 0.49
CA THR A 60 4.40 14.83 0.59
C THR A 60 5.63 14.20 -0.07
N ASN A 61 5.82 12.89 0.07
CA ASN A 61 6.97 12.20 -0.52
C ASN A 61 6.80 11.95 -2.02
N MET A 62 5.60 11.61 -2.47
CA MET A 62 5.31 11.26 -3.88
C MET A 62 4.93 12.49 -4.72
N GLY A 63 4.37 13.52 -4.10
CA GLY A 63 3.89 14.73 -4.77
C GLY A 63 4.93 15.46 -5.62
N PRO A 64 6.20 15.62 -5.18
CA PRO A 64 7.22 16.26 -6.00
C PRO A 64 7.54 15.51 -7.31
N LEU A 65 7.36 14.19 -7.34
CA LEU A 65 7.68 13.36 -8.50
C LEU A 65 6.45 13.08 -9.38
N LEU A 66 5.30 12.86 -8.75
CA LEU A 66 4.10 12.35 -9.39
C LEU A 66 2.92 13.34 -9.32
N GLY A 67 3.11 14.50 -8.70
CA GLY A 67 2.07 15.51 -8.49
C GLY A 67 0.86 14.92 -7.76
N SER A 68 -0.33 15.29 -8.24
CA SER A 68 -1.61 14.69 -7.85
C SER A 68 -1.91 13.38 -8.61
N GLY A 69 -0.87 12.61 -8.95
CA GLY A 69 -1.02 11.33 -9.65
C GLY A 69 -1.61 10.24 -8.76
N ILE A 70 -1.95 9.10 -9.39
CA ILE A 70 -2.71 8.00 -8.78
C ILE A 70 -2.07 7.41 -7.51
N PHE A 71 -0.77 7.61 -7.32
CA PHE A 71 -0.04 7.14 -6.14
C PHE A 71 -0.11 8.11 -4.95
N ALA A 72 -0.39 9.39 -5.19
CA ALA A 72 -0.42 10.45 -4.18
C ALA A 72 -1.84 10.83 -3.71
N VAL A 73 -2.88 10.49 -4.49
CA VAL A 73 -4.28 10.82 -4.19
C VAL A 73 -5.03 9.65 -3.54
N ASP A 74 -6.10 9.97 -2.79
CA ASP A 74 -6.97 9.03 -2.09
C ASP A 74 -8.45 9.23 -2.49
N GLY A 75 -9.33 8.29 -2.12
CA GLY A 75 -10.78 8.47 -2.24
C GLY A 75 -11.35 8.48 -3.68
N GLU A 76 -12.28 9.41 -3.95
CA GLU A 76 -12.96 9.61 -5.25
C GLU A 76 -11.95 9.88 -6.37
N GLU A 77 -10.99 10.77 -6.13
CA GLU A 77 -9.99 11.18 -7.11
C GLU A 77 -9.13 10.00 -7.56
N TRP A 78 -8.69 9.18 -6.59
CA TRP A 78 -8.00 7.92 -6.88
C TRP A 78 -8.85 6.96 -7.72
N ARG A 79 -10.15 6.79 -7.38
CA ARG A 79 -11.06 5.91 -8.13
C ARG A 79 -11.22 6.35 -9.58
N TRP A 80 -11.37 7.65 -9.80
CA TRP A 80 -11.47 8.22 -11.14
C TRP A 80 -10.19 8.00 -11.95
N GLN A 81 -9.02 8.33 -11.38
CA GLN A 81 -7.73 8.14 -12.05
C GLN A 81 -7.43 6.67 -12.33
N ARG A 82 -7.79 5.76 -11.41
CA ARG A 82 -7.65 4.30 -11.62
C ARG A 82 -8.50 3.81 -12.77
N LYS A 83 -9.76 4.27 -12.87
CA LYS A 83 -10.65 3.91 -13.98
C LYS A 83 -10.11 4.40 -15.32
N LEU A 84 -9.52 5.59 -15.34
CA LEU A 84 -8.86 6.14 -16.53
C LEU A 84 -7.62 5.31 -16.91
N ALA A 85 -6.73 5.03 -15.95
CA ALA A 85 -5.53 4.22 -16.18
C ALA A 85 -5.87 2.81 -16.68
N ALA A 86 -6.88 2.16 -16.10
CA ALA A 86 -7.31 0.83 -16.55
C ALA A 86 -7.78 0.81 -18.01
N ARG A 87 -8.38 1.89 -18.51
CA ARG A 87 -8.73 2.03 -19.93
C ARG A 87 -7.49 2.23 -20.80
N ILE A 88 -6.53 3.02 -20.32
CA ILE A 88 -5.30 3.31 -21.05
C ILE A 88 -4.50 2.03 -21.28
N PHE A 89 -4.37 1.20 -20.23
CA PHE A 89 -3.66 -0.07 -20.24
C PHE A 89 -4.55 -1.28 -20.60
N SER A 90 -5.62 -1.06 -21.37
CA SER A 90 -6.42 -2.16 -21.90
C SER A 90 -5.67 -2.86 -23.04
N VAL A 91 -5.85 -4.18 -23.16
CA VAL A 91 -5.12 -5.05 -24.11
C VAL A 91 -5.20 -4.52 -25.55
N SER A 92 -6.35 -3.98 -25.96
CA SER A 92 -6.52 -3.39 -27.29
C SER A 92 -5.63 -2.15 -27.52
N ARG A 93 -5.40 -1.32 -26.49
CA ARG A 93 -4.57 -0.11 -26.60
C ARG A 93 -3.07 -0.38 -26.42
N CYS A 94 -2.70 -1.47 -25.76
CA CYS A 94 -1.29 -1.87 -25.65
C CYS A 94 -0.79 -2.69 -26.84
N ALA A 95 -1.69 -3.29 -27.63
CA ALA A 95 -1.32 -3.98 -28.87
C ALA A 95 -1.03 -3.00 -30.03
N GLU A 96 -1.46 -1.74 -29.91
CA GLU A 96 -1.32 -0.69 -30.91
C GLU A 96 -0.18 0.31 -30.62
N ALA A 97 0.53 0.16 -29.49
CA ALA A 97 1.61 1.04 -29.03
C ALA A 97 2.97 0.35 -29.10
#